data_AF-A0A1Z5K2P7-F1
#
_entry.id   AF-A0A1Z5K2P7-F1
#
_cell.length_a   1.000
_cell.length_b   1.000
_cell.length_c   1.000
_cell.angle_alpha   90.00
_cell.angle_beta   90.00
_cell.angle_gamma   90.00
#
_symmetry.space_group_name_H-M   'P 1'
#
loop_
_entity.id
_entity.type
_entity.pdbx_description
1 polymer ?
#
loop_
_entity_poly.entity_id
_entity_poly.type
_entity_poly.pdbx_seq_one_letter_code
_entity_poly.pdbx_strand_id
1 'polypeptide(L)'
;MTKIVQVDAPGDLEAGYVFDATVDGKTFKVTVPEGGVKKGQMIEVPYPESAMSTVDISSGSAESAPTGRWRNGLCDCCETIATGRFWMGWCFNCVLQGQLLERFHLNLFGMKGPEPMKHVCMIYSIASLVLYVLLMSVRVPAVVYIVSILFVVWRVVVGTCTRFHMRQKYQIPGSTFGDGYLDDCCCTFWCGCCTTIQQSRHSHDEKVHRYDCCSMTGLRPDAPAIV
;
A
#
# COMPACT_ATOMS: atom_id res chain seq x y z
N MET A 1 -8.01 35.14 7.21
CA MET A 1 -6.94 35.97 7.84
C MET A 1 -5.64 35.51 7.21
N THR A 2 -5.02 36.32 6.37
CA THR A 2 -3.80 35.97 5.65
C THR A 2 -2.65 35.85 6.66
N LYS A 3 -2.08 34.65 6.83
CA LYS A 3 -0.91 34.45 7.69
C LYS A 3 0.29 35.12 7.00
N ILE A 4 1.01 35.98 7.70
CA ILE A 4 2.24 36.62 7.19
C ILE A 4 3.42 35.77 7.66
N VAL A 5 4.37 35.47 6.77
CA VAL A 5 5.61 34.76 7.10
C VAL A 5 6.83 35.58 6.69
N GLN A 6 7.91 35.47 7.45
CA GLN A 6 9.19 36.12 7.16
C GLN A 6 10.12 35.14 6.45
N VAL A 7 10.68 35.57 5.32
CA VAL A 7 11.57 34.76 4.47
C VAL A 7 12.89 35.50 4.24
N ASP A 8 14.00 34.77 4.28
CA ASP A 8 15.35 35.28 3.97
C ASP A 8 15.58 35.33 2.45
N ALA A 9 16.07 36.48 1.95
CA ALA A 9 16.41 36.66 0.55
C ALA A 9 17.72 35.91 0.17
N PRO A 10 17.69 34.97 -0.79
CA PRO A 10 18.85 34.14 -1.14
C PRO A 10 20.01 34.92 -1.79
N GLY A 11 19.75 36.12 -2.29
CA GLY A 11 20.71 36.97 -3.00
C GLY A 11 20.19 38.39 -3.13
N ASP A 12 20.97 39.23 -3.80
CA ASP A 12 20.53 40.56 -4.21
C ASP A 12 19.59 40.40 -5.42
N LEU A 13 18.31 40.71 -5.25
CA LEU A 13 17.28 40.50 -6.27
C LEU A 13 16.59 41.82 -6.60
N GLU A 14 16.37 42.05 -7.89
CA GLU A 14 15.66 43.23 -8.40
C GLU A 14 14.15 43.13 -8.14
N ALA A 15 13.48 44.29 -8.12
CA ALA A 15 12.04 44.36 -7.94
C ALA A 15 11.29 43.53 -9.00
N GLY A 16 10.27 42.79 -8.58
CA GLY A 16 9.46 41.95 -9.47
C GLY A 16 10.06 40.58 -9.80
N TYR A 17 11.26 40.25 -9.32
CA TYR A 17 11.83 38.90 -9.45
C TYR A 17 11.04 37.90 -8.59
N VAL A 18 10.88 36.66 -9.06
CA VAL A 18 10.17 35.59 -8.34
C VAL A 18 11.15 34.50 -7.94
N PHE A 19 11.21 34.17 -6.65
CA PHE A 19 12.05 33.09 -6.14
C PHE A 19 11.24 32.12 -5.28
N ASP A 20 11.75 30.90 -5.15
CA ASP A 20 11.11 29.82 -4.40
C ASP A 20 11.60 29.85 -2.93
N ALA A 21 10.68 30.11 -2.00
CA ALA A 21 10.95 30.18 -0.57
C ALA A 21 10.42 28.91 0.13
N THR A 22 11.23 28.30 1.00
CA THR A 22 10.82 27.12 1.77
C THR A 22 10.59 27.50 3.23
N VAL A 23 9.34 27.41 3.69
CA VAL A 23 8.95 27.63 5.09
C VAL A 23 8.11 26.43 5.52
N ASP A 24 8.41 25.86 6.69
CA ASP A 24 7.71 24.67 7.22
C ASP A 24 7.71 23.45 6.28
N GLY A 25 8.78 23.27 5.49
CA GLY A 25 8.92 22.16 4.54
C GLY A 25 8.09 22.30 3.25
N LYS A 26 7.43 23.45 3.04
CA LYS A 26 6.66 23.77 1.84
C LYS A 26 7.33 24.90 1.07
N THR A 27 7.53 24.69 -0.23
CA THR A 27 8.12 25.68 -1.12
C THR A 27 7.02 26.48 -1.82
N PHE A 28 7.07 27.81 -1.78
CA PHE A 28 6.12 28.68 -2.48
C PHE A 28 6.85 29.84 -3.17
N LYS A 29 6.22 30.37 -4.22
CA LYS A 29 6.78 31.46 -5.03
C LYS A 29 6.55 32.80 -4.35
N VAL A 30 7.63 33.53 -4.11
CA VAL A 30 7.66 34.86 -3.52
C VAL A 30 8.08 35.86 -4.58
N THR A 31 7.28 36.91 -4.77
CA THR A 31 7.63 38.04 -5.64
C THR A 31 8.30 39.13 -4.83
N VAL A 32 9.44 39.63 -5.31
CA VAL A 32 10.21 40.69 -4.68
C VAL A 32 9.48 42.04 -4.77
N PRO A 33 9.32 42.78 -3.65
CA PRO A 33 8.62 44.08 -3.63
C PRO A 33 9.36 45.17 -4.42
N GLU A 34 8.65 46.26 -4.72
CA GLU A 34 9.24 47.45 -5.36
C GLU A 34 10.38 48.02 -4.49
N GLY A 35 11.56 48.17 -5.08
CA GLY A 35 12.78 48.58 -4.38
C GLY A 35 13.89 47.52 -4.31
N GLY A 36 13.60 46.27 -4.70
CA GLY A 36 14.57 45.18 -4.66
C GLY A 36 14.93 44.75 -3.24
N VAL A 37 15.64 43.63 -3.10
CA VAL A 37 16.03 43.06 -1.80
C VAL A 37 17.48 42.65 -1.82
N LYS A 38 18.17 42.81 -0.69
CA LYS A 38 19.57 42.38 -0.53
C LYS A 38 19.66 41.00 0.09
N LYS A 39 20.75 40.28 -0.20
CA LYS A 39 21.04 38.96 0.37
C LYS A 39 20.95 38.99 1.90
N GLY A 40 20.15 38.11 2.51
CA GLY A 40 19.96 38.04 3.96
C GLY A 40 18.91 39.01 4.53
N GLN A 41 18.22 39.78 3.68
CA GLN A 41 17.15 40.67 4.11
C GLN A 41 15.85 39.88 4.35
N MET A 42 15.21 40.12 5.50
CA MET A 42 13.93 39.49 5.86
C MET A 42 12.77 40.22 5.19
N ILE A 43 11.95 39.49 4.45
CA ILE A 43 10.80 40.03 3.71
C ILE A 43 9.52 39.41 4.28
N GLU A 44 8.51 40.23 4.52
CA GLU A 44 7.18 39.77 4.96
C GLU A 44 6.30 39.50 3.74
N VAL A 45 5.88 38.25 3.61
CA VAL A 45 5.07 37.81 2.47
C VAL A 45 3.79 37.15 2.93
N PRO A 46 2.64 37.43 2.27
CA PRO A 46 1.39 36.76 2.57
C PRO A 46 1.53 35.28 2.21
N TYR A 47 1.32 34.40 3.19
CA TYR A 47 1.31 32.97 2.99
C TYR A 47 0.05 32.60 2.18
N PRO A 48 0.19 31.93 1.02
CA PRO A 48 -0.95 31.62 0.17
C PRO A 48 -1.89 30.65 0.89
N GLU A 49 -3.20 30.98 0.97
CA GLU A 49 -4.22 30.12 1.59
C GLU A 49 -4.31 28.73 0.90
N SER A 50 -3.84 28.61 -0.35
CA SER A 50 -3.71 27.34 -1.07
C SER A 50 -2.72 26.35 -0.44
N ALA A 51 -1.84 26.81 0.46
CA ALA A 51 -0.93 25.93 1.21
C ALA A 51 -1.51 25.48 2.57
N MET A 52 -2.64 26.06 3.01
CA MET A 52 -3.28 25.77 4.30
C MET A 52 -4.54 24.90 4.17
N SER A 53 -4.93 24.49 2.96
CA SER A 53 -6.11 23.64 2.75
C SER A 53 -6.02 22.81 1.47
N THR A 54 -5.01 21.94 1.38
CA THR A 54 -5.11 20.75 0.52
C THR A 54 -4.50 19.57 1.26
N VAL A 55 -5.37 18.72 1.78
CA VAL A 55 -5.13 17.28 1.74
C VAL A 55 -4.88 17.00 0.25
N ASP A 56 -3.64 16.71 -0.11
CA ASP A 56 -3.22 16.46 -1.49
C ASP A 56 -3.99 15.27 -2.07
N ILE A 57 -5.06 15.58 -2.79
CA ILE A 57 -5.63 14.73 -3.82
C ILE A 57 -5.43 15.48 -5.14
N SER A 58 -4.23 15.40 -5.70
CA SER A 58 -4.01 15.11 -7.13
C SER A 58 -2.54 15.30 -7.51
N SER A 59 -2.07 14.39 -8.37
CA SER A 59 -0.72 14.31 -8.97
C SER A 59 0.42 13.81 -8.09
N GLY A 60 0.19 12.66 -7.43
CA GLY A 60 1.31 11.77 -7.11
C GLY A 60 1.98 11.32 -8.41
N SER A 61 3.31 11.37 -8.45
CA SER A 61 4.10 10.61 -9.39
C SER A 61 3.51 9.20 -9.53
N ALA A 62 3.28 8.77 -10.77
CA ALA A 62 2.55 7.56 -11.14
C ALA A 62 3.24 6.23 -10.73
N GLU A 63 4.21 6.28 -9.81
CA GLU A 63 5.23 5.25 -9.66
C GLU A 63 5.29 4.63 -8.26
N SER A 64 4.74 5.26 -7.22
CA SER A 64 4.78 4.72 -5.85
C SER A 64 3.39 4.54 -5.23
N ALA A 65 3.24 3.47 -4.43
CA ALA A 65 2.04 3.22 -3.65
C ALA A 65 1.85 4.33 -2.59
N PRO A 66 0.61 4.77 -2.29
CA PRO A 66 0.37 5.83 -1.33
C PRO A 66 0.84 5.41 0.07
N THR A 67 1.62 6.25 0.74
CA THR A 67 2.01 6.07 2.15
C THR A 67 0.96 6.66 3.10
N GLY A 68 0.89 6.14 4.33
CA GLY A 68 -0.01 6.64 5.36
C GLY A 68 -1.48 6.22 5.23
N ARG A 69 -1.89 5.60 4.11
CA ARG A 69 -3.26 5.11 3.91
C ARG A 69 -3.33 3.99 2.88
N TRP A 70 -4.39 3.18 2.97
CA TRP A 70 -4.72 2.24 1.90
C TRP A 70 -5.11 2.99 0.62
N ARG A 71 -4.74 2.42 -0.54
CA ARG A 71 -5.07 3.02 -1.85
C ARG A 71 -6.58 3.02 -2.09
N ASN A 72 -7.22 1.89 -1.80
CA ASN A 72 -8.65 1.66 -1.94
C ASN A 72 -9.20 1.19 -0.59
N GLY A 73 -10.50 1.35 -0.36
CA GLY A 73 -11.21 0.80 0.80
C GLY A 73 -11.24 -0.73 0.78
N LEU A 74 -11.59 -1.31 1.93
CA LEU A 74 -11.65 -2.78 2.07
C LEU A 74 -12.77 -3.36 1.20
N CYS A 75 -13.94 -2.72 1.18
CA CYS A 75 -15.12 -3.20 0.46
C CYS A 75 -15.13 -2.82 -1.04
N ASP A 76 -14.12 -2.08 -1.52
CA ASP A 76 -14.03 -1.64 -2.93
C ASP A 76 -13.55 -2.76 -3.86
N CYS A 77 -13.58 -4.03 -3.41
CA CYS A 77 -13.16 -5.18 -4.20
C CYS A 77 -14.00 -5.36 -5.48
N CYS A 78 -15.29 -5.00 -5.45
CA CYS A 78 -16.21 -5.11 -6.58
C CYS A 78 -15.86 -4.16 -7.74
N GLU A 79 -15.09 -3.09 -7.52
CA GLU A 79 -14.61 -2.22 -8.61
C GLU A 79 -13.74 -3.01 -9.61
N THR A 80 -13.14 -4.10 -9.15
CA THR A 80 -12.27 -4.96 -9.96
C THR A 80 -12.95 -6.20 -10.50
N ILE A 81 -14.29 -6.32 -10.40
CA ILE A 81 -15.06 -7.51 -10.78
C ILE A 81 -14.83 -7.97 -12.23
N ALA A 82 -14.62 -7.01 -13.14
CA ALA A 82 -14.34 -7.27 -14.56
C ALA A 82 -12.86 -7.63 -14.84
N THR A 83 -12.01 -7.69 -13.81
CA THR A 83 -10.59 -8.02 -13.94
C THR A 83 -10.30 -9.41 -13.39
N GLY A 84 -9.26 -10.07 -13.90
CA GLY A 84 -8.84 -11.37 -13.39
C GLY A 84 -8.50 -11.36 -11.89
N ARG A 85 -8.07 -10.21 -11.34
CA ARG A 85 -7.70 -10.08 -9.93
C ARG A 85 -8.86 -10.36 -8.98
N PHE A 86 -10.08 -9.94 -9.31
CA PHE A 86 -11.25 -10.21 -8.49
C PHE A 86 -11.52 -11.71 -8.39
N TRP A 87 -11.52 -12.40 -9.54
CA TRP A 87 -11.73 -13.84 -9.60
C TRP A 87 -10.60 -14.62 -8.92
N MET A 88 -9.36 -14.15 -9.04
CA MET A 88 -8.24 -14.70 -8.29
C MET A 88 -8.40 -14.46 -6.79
N GLY A 89 -8.89 -13.31 -6.35
CA GLY A 89 -9.16 -13.05 -4.94
C GLY A 89 -10.33 -13.85 -4.36
N TRP A 90 -11.36 -14.11 -5.16
CA TRP A 90 -12.59 -14.77 -4.72
C TRP A 90 -12.52 -16.31 -4.83
N CYS A 91 -12.15 -16.82 -6.00
CA CYS A 91 -12.13 -18.26 -6.28
C CYS A 91 -10.77 -18.91 -5.97
N PHE A 92 -9.69 -18.17 -6.16
CA PHE A 92 -8.32 -18.68 -6.05
C PHE A 92 -7.49 -17.88 -5.06
N ASN A 93 -8.09 -17.53 -3.92
CA ASN A 93 -7.48 -16.63 -2.94
C ASN A 93 -6.08 -17.10 -2.52
N CYS A 94 -5.86 -18.42 -2.46
CA CYS A 94 -4.54 -18.97 -2.17
C CYS A 94 -3.46 -18.54 -3.19
N VAL A 95 -3.80 -18.45 -4.47
CA VAL A 95 -2.89 -18.01 -5.52
C VAL A 95 -2.60 -16.52 -5.36
N LEU A 96 -3.62 -15.68 -5.20
CA LEU A 96 -3.43 -14.24 -5.03
C LEU A 96 -2.64 -13.93 -3.74
N GLN A 97 -2.89 -14.65 -2.65
CA GLN A 97 -2.12 -14.56 -1.43
C GLN A 97 -0.67 -15.01 -1.64
N GLY A 98 -0.46 -16.12 -2.36
CA GLY A 98 0.88 -16.60 -2.74
C GLY A 98 1.66 -15.56 -3.56
N GLN A 99 1.00 -14.89 -4.50
CA GLN A 99 1.59 -13.80 -5.28
C GLN A 99 2.02 -12.62 -4.40
N LEU A 100 1.23 -12.29 -3.37
CA LEU A 100 1.60 -11.27 -2.39
C LEU A 100 2.79 -11.70 -1.52
N LEU A 101 2.84 -12.96 -1.10
CA LEU A 101 3.98 -13.47 -0.33
C LEU A 101 5.28 -13.38 -1.15
N GLU A 102 5.25 -13.81 -2.42
CA GLU A 102 6.40 -13.70 -3.32
C GLU A 102 6.85 -12.25 -3.49
N ARG A 103 5.89 -11.35 -3.70
CA ARG A 103 6.11 -9.90 -3.90
C ARG A 103 6.74 -9.22 -2.70
N PHE A 104 6.46 -9.69 -1.49
CA PHE A 104 6.98 -9.12 -0.24
C PHE A 104 8.14 -9.93 0.34
N HIS A 105 8.61 -10.94 -0.38
CA HIS A 105 9.65 -11.87 0.06
C HIS A 105 9.34 -12.50 1.43
N LEU A 106 8.08 -12.88 1.62
CA LEU A 106 7.58 -13.56 2.82
C LEU A 106 7.56 -15.07 2.59
N ASN A 107 7.81 -15.84 3.65
CA ASN A 107 7.69 -17.29 3.63
C ASN A 107 6.22 -17.76 3.76
N LEU A 108 6.00 -19.07 3.80
CA LEU A 108 4.67 -19.70 3.94
C LEU A 108 3.93 -19.37 5.26
N PHE A 109 4.59 -18.68 6.20
CA PHE A 109 4.02 -18.22 7.46
C PHE A 109 3.83 -16.69 7.50
N GLY A 110 4.09 -15.99 6.39
CA GLY A 110 3.97 -14.53 6.32
C GLY A 110 5.11 -13.79 7.02
N MET A 111 6.25 -14.44 7.27
CA MET A 111 7.43 -13.83 7.91
C MET A 111 8.56 -13.64 6.90
N LYS A 112 9.40 -12.62 7.11
CA LYS A 112 10.65 -12.46 6.38
C LYS A 112 11.70 -13.44 6.92
N GLY A 113 12.33 -14.19 6.04
CA GLY A 113 13.49 -15.03 6.37
C GLY A 113 14.81 -14.29 6.18
N PRO A 114 15.94 -14.88 6.61
CA PRO A 114 17.27 -14.35 6.30
C PRO A 114 17.55 -14.34 4.79
N GLU A 115 17.01 -15.33 4.06
CA GLU A 115 17.07 -15.43 2.61
C GLU A 115 15.65 -15.52 2.04
N PRO A 116 15.36 -14.87 0.89
CA PRO A 116 14.06 -14.97 0.24
C PRO A 116 13.82 -16.41 -0.24
N MET A 117 12.74 -17.02 0.24
CA MET A 117 12.28 -18.30 -0.27
C MET A 117 11.84 -18.13 -1.73
N LYS A 118 12.29 -19.02 -2.62
CA LYS A 118 11.92 -19.00 -4.04
C LYS A 118 10.62 -19.76 -4.27
N HIS A 119 9.79 -19.29 -5.20
CA HIS A 119 8.57 -19.97 -5.64
C HIS A 119 7.53 -20.19 -4.53
N VAL A 120 7.47 -19.28 -3.56
CA VAL A 120 6.47 -19.26 -2.48
C VAL A 120 5.07 -19.26 -3.06
N CYS A 121 4.81 -18.47 -4.11
CA CYS A 121 3.50 -18.44 -4.76
C CYS A 121 3.04 -19.84 -5.21
N MET A 122 3.92 -20.55 -5.92
CA MET A 122 3.62 -21.89 -6.42
C MET A 122 3.45 -22.91 -5.29
N ILE A 123 4.38 -22.92 -4.32
CA ILE A 123 4.35 -23.86 -3.19
C ILE A 123 3.07 -23.65 -2.36
N TYR A 124 2.76 -22.40 -2.01
CA TYR A 124 1.58 -22.05 -1.21
C TYR A 124 0.28 -22.45 -1.93
N SER A 125 0.19 -22.20 -3.24
CA SER A 125 -0.97 -22.54 -4.07
C SER A 125 -1.19 -24.05 -4.15
N ILE A 126 -0.14 -24.81 -4.47
CA ILE A 126 -0.21 -26.27 -4.59
C ILE A 126 -0.53 -26.90 -3.24
N ALA A 127 0.15 -26.49 -2.16
CA ALA A 127 -0.11 -27.02 -0.82
C ALA A 127 -1.56 -26.80 -0.39
N SER A 128 -2.10 -25.60 -0.66
CA SER A 128 -3.50 -25.28 -0.37
C SER A 128 -4.49 -26.13 -1.18
N LEU A 129 -4.21 -26.34 -2.47
CA LEU A 129 -5.04 -27.16 -3.36
C LEU A 129 -5.03 -28.64 -2.94
N VAL A 130 -3.84 -29.20 -2.69
CA VAL A 130 -3.68 -30.59 -2.24
C VAL A 130 -4.42 -30.82 -0.94
N LEU A 131 -4.26 -29.91 0.04
CA LEU A 131 -4.96 -30.01 1.31
C LEU A 131 -6.48 -29.95 1.15
N TYR A 132 -6.99 -29.08 0.27
CA TYR A 132 -8.43 -29.03 -0.03
C TYR A 132 -8.95 -30.34 -0.63
N VAL A 133 -8.24 -30.92 -1.60
CA VAL A 133 -8.61 -32.21 -2.22
C VAL A 133 -8.57 -33.35 -1.21
N LEU A 134 -7.57 -33.38 -0.34
CA LEU A 134 -7.46 -34.37 0.74
C LEU A 134 -8.64 -34.25 1.72
N LEU A 135 -9.01 -33.03 2.13
CA LEU A 135 -10.15 -32.80 3.02
C LEU A 135 -11.48 -33.28 2.42
N MET A 136 -11.66 -33.14 1.11
CA MET A 136 -12.85 -33.65 0.41
C MET A 136 -12.87 -35.19 0.29
N SER A 137 -11.70 -35.83 0.40
CA SER A 137 -11.55 -37.28 0.25
C SER A 137 -11.72 -38.03 1.58
N VAL A 138 -11.40 -37.39 2.72
CA VAL A 138 -11.48 -37.99 4.05
C VAL A 138 -12.94 -38.09 4.52
N ARG A 139 -13.36 -39.30 4.92
CA ARG A 139 -14.73 -39.58 5.38
C ARG A 139 -14.94 -39.47 6.89
N VAL A 140 -13.90 -39.12 7.65
CA VAL A 140 -13.94 -38.99 9.12
C VAL A 140 -14.25 -37.53 9.50
N PRO A 141 -15.48 -37.20 9.95
CA PRO A 141 -15.89 -35.80 10.09
C PRO A 141 -15.06 -35.02 11.12
N ALA A 142 -14.68 -35.66 12.23
CA ALA A 142 -13.87 -35.03 13.26
C ALA A 142 -12.49 -34.59 12.73
N VAL A 143 -11.85 -35.43 11.91
CA VAL A 143 -10.55 -35.12 11.30
C VAL A 143 -10.69 -33.97 10.31
N VAL A 144 -11.70 -34.02 9.43
CA VAL A 144 -11.98 -32.95 8.47
C VAL A 144 -12.21 -31.62 9.19
N TYR A 145 -13.00 -31.62 10.27
CA TYR A 145 -13.29 -30.43 11.06
C TYR A 145 -12.03 -29.82 11.69
N ILE A 146 -11.23 -30.62 12.40
CA ILE A 146 -10.00 -30.16 13.06
C ILE A 146 -9.01 -29.59 12.03
N VAL A 147 -8.75 -30.32 10.94
CA VAL A 147 -7.80 -29.87 9.91
C VAL A 147 -8.33 -28.64 9.18
N SER A 148 -9.64 -28.54 8.96
CA SER A 148 -10.25 -27.34 8.36
C SER A 148 -10.07 -26.10 9.24
N ILE A 149 -10.24 -26.22 10.56
CA ILE A 149 -9.97 -25.13 11.50
C ILE A 149 -8.51 -24.71 11.44
N LEU A 150 -7.58 -25.68 11.53
CA LEU A 150 -6.15 -25.39 11.47
C LEU A 150 -5.76 -24.70 10.15
N PHE A 151 -6.35 -25.12 9.04
CA PHE A 151 -6.15 -24.50 7.74
C PHE A 151 -6.68 -23.06 7.68
N VAL A 152 -7.87 -22.81 8.22
CA VAL A 152 -8.44 -21.45 8.31
C VAL A 152 -7.55 -20.56 9.18
N VAL A 153 -7.15 -21.04 10.36
CA VAL A 153 -6.25 -20.30 11.27
C VAL A 153 -4.93 -19.97 10.58
N TRP A 154 -4.31 -20.95 9.91
CA TRP A 154 -3.07 -20.71 9.17
C TRP A 154 -3.23 -19.64 8.07
N ARG A 155 -4.30 -19.69 7.27
CA ARG A 155 -4.56 -18.66 6.24
C ARG A 155 -4.76 -17.27 6.85
N VAL A 156 -5.49 -17.18 7.96
CA VAL A 156 -5.71 -15.92 8.66
C VAL A 156 -4.41 -15.35 9.20
N VAL A 157 -3.57 -16.18 9.82
CA VAL A 157 -2.24 -15.77 10.29
C VAL A 157 -1.39 -15.24 9.14
N VAL A 158 -1.29 -16.00 8.04
CA VAL A 158 -0.50 -15.59 6.86
C VAL A 158 -1.02 -14.27 6.26
N GLY A 159 -2.33 -14.12 6.08
CA GLY A 159 -2.93 -12.90 5.56
C GLY A 159 -2.72 -11.70 6.48
N THR A 160 -2.91 -11.89 7.79
CA THR A 160 -2.67 -10.87 8.83
C THR A 160 -1.22 -10.42 8.81
N CYS A 161 -0.27 -11.36 8.84
CA CYS A 161 1.16 -11.04 8.78
C CYS A 161 1.51 -10.30 7.49
N THR A 162 0.99 -10.74 6.34
CA THR A 162 1.23 -10.05 5.06
C THR A 162 0.72 -8.61 5.09
N ARG A 163 -0.46 -8.40 5.69
CA ARG A 163 -1.10 -7.09 5.80
C ARG A 163 -0.36 -6.18 6.76
N PHE A 164 0.09 -6.72 7.89
CA PHE A 164 0.94 -6.01 8.84
C PHE A 164 2.24 -5.54 8.19
N HIS A 165 2.94 -6.43 7.46
CA HIS A 165 4.17 -6.05 6.75
C HIS A 165 3.94 -4.95 5.70
N MET A 166 2.79 -4.98 5.01
CA MET A 166 2.38 -3.88 4.13
C MET A 166 2.18 -2.58 4.91
N ARG A 167 1.49 -2.62 6.05
CA ARG A 167 1.30 -1.42 6.88
C ARG A 167 2.61 -0.82 7.34
N GLN A 168 3.54 -1.67 7.80
CA GLN A 168 4.88 -1.22 8.20
C GLN A 168 5.64 -0.61 7.02
N LYS A 169 5.62 -1.26 5.84
CA LYS A 169 6.31 -0.76 4.65
C LYS A 169 5.77 0.58 4.16
N TYR A 170 4.45 0.76 4.18
CA TYR A 170 3.79 1.96 3.66
C TYR A 170 3.37 2.94 4.75
N GLN A 171 3.83 2.76 5.99
CA GLN A 171 3.50 3.60 7.15
C GLN A 171 1.99 3.81 7.35
N ILE A 172 1.17 2.79 7.04
CA ILE A 172 -0.28 2.86 7.18
C ILE A 172 -0.63 2.67 8.66
N PRO A 173 -1.33 3.63 9.29
CA PRO A 173 -1.69 3.52 10.69
C PRO A 173 -2.64 2.35 10.92
N GLY A 174 -2.43 1.65 12.04
CA GLY A 174 -3.39 0.71 12.58
C GLY A 174 -4.62 1.43 13.14
N SER A 175 -5.68 0.67 13.41
CA SER A 175 -6.84 1.18 14.17
C SER A 175 -6.40 1.70 15.55
N THR A 176 -7.21 2.55 16.17
CA THR A 176 -6.99 3.18 17.49
C THR A 176 -6.68 2.20 18.64
N PHE A 177 -6.99 0.91 18.48
CA PHE A 177 -6.63 -0.13 19.43
C PHE A 177 -5.31 -0.82 19.04
N GLY A 178 -4.23 -0.42 19.72
CA GLY A 178 -2.91 -1.06 19.61
C GLY A 178 -2.16 -0.76 18.32
N ASP A 179 -1.32 -1.69 17.89
CA ASP A 179 -0.45 -1.64 16.72
C ASP A 179 -1.16 -2.04 15.41
N GLY A 180 -2.48 -2.25 15.45
CA GLY A 180 -3.31 -2.58 14.28
C GLY A 180 -3.41 -4.07 13.94
N TYR A 181 -2.74 -4.97 14.66
CA TYR A 181 -2.80 -6.42 14.38
C TYR A 181 -4.20 -7.01 14.49
N LEU A 182 -4.99 -6.57 15.48
CA LEU A 182 -6.35 -7.07 15.67
C LEU A 182 -7.25 -6.70 14.49
N ASP A 183 -7.09 -5.48 13.97
CA ASP A 183 -7.82 -5.02 12.80
C ASP A 183 -7.43 -5.81 11.54
N ASP A 184 -6.14 -6.10 11.35
CA ASP A 184 -5.68 -6.94 10.24
C ASP A 184 -6.20 -8.38 10.33
N CYS A 185 -6.25 -8.94 11.54
CA CYS A 185 -6.82 -10.25 11.81
C CYS A 185 -8.31 -10.28 11.50
N CYS A 186 -9.08 -9.31 12.00
CA CYS A 186 -10.50 -9.18 11.72
C CYS A 186 -10.78 -9.01 10.22
N CYS A 187 -10.05 -8.14 9.52
CA CYS A 187 -10.22 -7.94 8.08
C CYS A 187 -9.97 -9.24 7.31
N THR A 188 -8.88 -9.95 7.64
CA THR A 188 -8.49 -11.19 6.98
C THR A 188 -9.48 -12.34 7.27
N PHE A 189 -9.97 -12.44 8.51
CA PHE A 189 -10.91 -13.48 8.92
C PHE A 189 -12.30 -13.27 8.31
N TRP A 190 -12.86 -12.06 8.41
CA TRP A 190 -14.24 -11.78 8.00
C TRP A 190 -14.39 -11.49 6.50
N CYS A 191 -13.41 -10.84 5.86
CA CYS A 191 -13.37 -10.71 4.40
C CYS A 191 -11.95 -10.91 3.85
N GLY A 192 -11.48 -12.16 3.88
CA GLY A 192 -10.16 -12.53 3.34
C GLY A 192 -9.99 -12.15 1.86
N CYS A 193 -10.99 -12.39 1.02
CA CYS A 193 -10.92 -12.03 -0.41
C CYS A 193 -10.78 -10.52 -0.63
N CYS A 194 -11.59 -9.71 0.05
CA CYS A 194 -11.49 -8.25 0.03
C CYS A 194 -10.09 -7.79 0.46
N THR A 195 -9.60 -8.36 1.56
CA THR A 195 -8.31 -8.02 2.16
C THR A 195 -7.17 -8.30 1.18
N THR A 196 -7.11 -9.50 0.61
CA THR A 196 -6.09 -9.88 -0.38
C THR A 196 -6.18 -9.01 -1.65
N ILE A 197 -7.38 -8.68 -2.12
CA ILE A 197 -7.57 -7.78 -3.28
C ILE A 197 -7.08 -6.37 -2.96
N GLN A 198 -7.44 -5.81 -1.80
CA GLN A 198 -6.99 -4.50 -1.36
C GLN A 198 -5.46 -4.44 -1.28
N GLN A 199 -4.83 -5.46 -0.68
CA GLN A 199 -3.38 -5.60 -0.61
C GLN A 199 -2.72 -5.66 -1.99
N SER A 200 -3.29 -6.44 -2.91
CA SER A 200 -2.81 -6.57 -4.28
C SER A 200 -2.91 -5.25 -5.05
N ARG A 201 -4.06 -4.57 -4.99
CA ARG A 201 -4.27 -3.25 -5.62
C ARG A 201 -3.44 -2.14 -4.98
N HIS A 202 -3.12 -2.24 -3.69
CA HIS A 202 -2.30 -1.23 -3.04
C HIS A 202 -0.86 -1.27 -3.52
N SER A 203 -0.32 -2.48 -3.70
CA SER A 203 1.09 -2.69 -3.98
C SER A 203 1.53 -2.34 -5.40
N HIS A 204 0.61 -2.10 -6.33
CA HIS A 204 0.91 -1.56 -7.67
C HIS A 204 -0.26 -0.72 -8.19
N ASP A 205 0.01 0.27 -9.05
CA ASP A 205 -1.07 1.00 -9.70
C ASP A 205 -1.66 0.19 -10.87
N GLU A 206 -2.90 -0.24 -10.70
CA GLU A 206 -3.62 -1.04 -11.70
C GLU A 206 -4.00 -0.26 -12.97
N LYS A 207 -3.99 1.07 -12.92
CA LYS A 207 -4.24 1.92 -14.10
C LYS A 207 -3.03 1.95 -15.02
N VAL A 208 -1.84 1.74 -14.47
CA VAL A 208 -0.57 1.73 -15.18
C VAL A 208 -0.17 0.30 -15.55
N HIS A 209 -0.16 -0.60 -14.57
CA HIS A 209 0.26 -1.99 -14.74
C HIS A 209 -0.92 -2.94 -14.62
N ARG A 210 -1.22 -3.64 -15.73
CA ARG A 210 -2.26 -4.67 -15.74
C ARG A 210 -1.86 -5.87 -14.88
N TYR A 211 -2.84 -6.43 -14.19
CA TYR A 211 -2.69 -7.67 -13.46
C TYR A 211 -2.43 -8.86 -14.40
N ASP A 212 -1.53 -9.75 -14.00
CA ASP A 212 -1.26 -11.01 -14.67
C ASP A 212 -1.55 -12.17 -13.70
N CYS A 213 -2.57 -12.98 -14.00
CA CYS A 213 -2.97 -14.08 -13.12
C CYS A 213 -1.96 -15.24 -13.11
N CYS A 214 -1.16 -15.39 -14.17
CA CYS A 214 -0.24 -16.51 -14.33
C CYS A 214 1.18 -16.20 -13.85
N SER A 215 1.48 -14.96 -13.49
CA SER A 215 2.79 -14.59 -12.97
C SER A 215 2.93 -14.91 -11.48
N MET A 216 4.17 -15.15 -11.04
CA MET A 216 4.48 -15.50 -9.64
C MET A 216 4.23 -14.35 -8.66
N THR A 217 4.21 -13.11 -9.14
CA THR A 217 4.01 -11.91 -8.31
C THR A 217 2.67 -11.23 -8.60
N GLY A 218 1.89 -11.70 -9.58
CA GLY A 218 0.70 -11.03 -10.07
C GLY A 218 0.97 -9.78 -10.93
N LEU A 219 2.24 -9.50 -11.23
CA LEU A 219 2.71 -8.38 -12.06
C LEU A 219 3.26 -8.89 -13.37
N ARG A 220 3.20 -8.05 -14.40
CA ARG A 220 3.90 -8.29 -15.67
C ARG A 220 5.38 -7.92 -15.56
N PRO A 221 6.26 -8.45 -16.43
CA PRO A 221 7.71 -8.17 -16.37
C PRO A 221 8.09 -6.69 -16.53
N ASP A 222 7.23 -5.88 -17.12
CA ASP A 222 7.39 -4.43 -17.29
C ASP A 222 7.04 -3.61 -16.04
N ALA A 223 6.46 -4.23 -15.01
CA ALA A 223 6.11 -3.54 -13.78
C ALA A 223 7.35 -3.39 -12.86
N PRO A 224 7.51 -2.24 -12.18
CA PRO A 224 8.61 -2.03 -11.25
C PRO A 224 8.55 -3.06 -10.10
N ALA A 225 9.71 -3.56 -9.72
CA ALA A 225 9.83 -4.44 -8.57
C ALA A 225 9.51 -3.67 -7.28
N ILE A 226 8.68 -4.27 -6.43
CA ILE A 226 8.30 -3.68 -5.15
C ILE A 226 9.35 -4.09 -4.12
N VAL A 227 10.45 -3.33 -4.04
CA VAL A 227 11.52 -3.53 -3.04
C VAL A 227 11.05 -3.08 -1.67
#